data_AF-A0A658NGS8-F1
#
_entry.id   AF-A0A658NGS8-F1
#
_cell.length_a   1.000
_cell.length_b   1.000
_cell.length_c   1.000
_cell.angle_alpha   90.00
_cell.angle_beta   90.00
_cell.angle_gamma   90.00
#
_symmetry.space_group_name_H-M   'P 1'
#
loop_
_entity.id
_entity.type
_entity.pdbx_description
1 polymer ?
#
loop_
_entity_poly.entity_id
_entity_poly.type
_entity_poly.pdbx_seq_one_letter_code
_entity_poly.pdbx_strand_id
1 'polypeptide(L)' 'GFSPRNIPDPKGRTVVLQCAGGKRSGQALDQCAAAQSAIDTHLAGGIGAWKDAGFPVVGD' A
#
# COMPACT_ATOMS: atom_id res chain seq x y z
N GLY A 1 11.40 -8.64 -6.16
CA GLY A 1 10.69 -7.35 -6.28
C GLY A 1 9.22 -7.55 -5.98
N PHE A 2 8.46 -6.47 -5.82
CA PHE A 2 7.00 -6.54 -5.73
C PHE A 2 6.41 -7.10 -7.04
N SER A 3 5.28 -7.80 -6.95
CA SER A 3 4.49 -8.24 -8.11
C SER A 3 3.02 -8.25 -7.72
N PRO A 4 2.14 -7.53 -8.45
CA PRO A 4 0.70 -7.54 -8.18
C PRO A 4 0.08 -8.93 -8.26
N ARG A 5 0.65 -9.82 -9.08
CA ARG A 5 0.16 -11.20 -9.28
C ARG A 5 0.37 -12.12 -8.08
N ASN A 6 1.24 -11.72 -7.14
CA ASN A 6 1.53 -12.51 -5.95
C ASN A 6 0.62 -12.13 -4.76
N ILE A 7 -0.26 -11.14 -4.93
CA ILE A 7 -1.18 -10.73 -3.88
C ILE A 7 -2.40 -11.67 -3.90
N PRO A 8 -2.75 -12.30 -2.77
CA PRO A 8 -3.92 -13.17 -2.70
C PRO A 8 -5.21 -12.38 -2.91
N ASP A 9 -6.26 -13.07 -3.38
CA ASP A 9 -7.59 -12.48 -3.54
C ASP A 9 -8.04 -11.79 -2.23
N PRO A 10 -8.33 -10.47 -2.27
CA PRO A 10 -8.74 -9.75 -1.09
C PRO A 10 -10.14 -10.12 -0.59
N LYS A 11 -10.91 -10.93 -1.32
CA LYS A 11 -12.28 -11.36 -0.96
C LYS A 11 -13.20 -10.15 -0.74
N GLY A 12 -13.16 -9.20 -1.68
CA GLY A 12 -13.99 -7.99 -1.65
C GLY A 12 -13.52 -6.88 -0.71
N ARG A 13 -12.34 -7.02 -0.07
CA ARG A 13 -11.75 -5.96 0.77
C ARG A 13 -10.88 -5.01 -0.03
N THR A 14 -10.77 -3.77 0.42
CA THR A 14 -9.79 -2.82 -0.10
C THR A 14 -8.38 -3.23 0.34
N VAL A 15 -7.45 -3.33 -0.62
CA VAL A 15 -6.03 -3.56 -0.34
C VAL A 15 -5.31 -2.23 -0.38
N VAL A 16 -4.76 -1.81 0.76
CA VAL A 16 -3.97 -0.58 0.89
C VAL A 16 -2.48 -0.95 0.98
N LEU A 17 -1.70 -0.55 -0.03
CA LEU A 17 -0.25 -0.74 -0.02
C LEU A 17 0.43 0.29 0.89
N GLN A 18 1.38 -0.13 1.73
CA GLN A 18 2.06 0.75 2.69
C GLN A 18 3.57 0.50 2.71
N CYS A 19 4.32 1.57 3.02
CA CYS A 19 5.73 1.51 3.39
C CYS A 19 6.06 2.64 4.38
N ALA A 20 7.34 2.86 4.71
CA ALA A 20 7.70 3.88 5.70
C ALA A 20 7.27 5.31 5.32
N GLY A 21 7.48 5.71 4.06
CA GLY A 21 7.34 7.10 3.59
C GLY A 21 6.54 7.25 2.28
N GLY A 22 5.74 6.25 1.91
CA GLY A 22 4.91 6.28 0.69
C GLY A 22 5.63 5.94 -0.63
N LYS A 23 6.94 6.18 -0.77
CA LYS A 23 7.68 6.00 -2.04
C LYS A 23 7.54 4.59 -2.65
N ARG A 24 7.86 3.54 -1.88
CA ARG A 24 7.85 2.14 -2.39
C ARG A 24 6.43 1.65 -2.64
N SER A 25 5.49 2.02 -1.80
CA SER A 25 4.07 1.70 -1.99
C SER A 25 3.47 2.40 -3.22
N GLY A 26 3.90 3.62 -3.54
CA GLY A 26 3.54 4.29 -4.80
C GLY A 26 4.10 3.56 -6.02
N GLN A 27 5.39 3.20 -5.99
CA GLN A 27 6.00 2.38 -7.06
C GLN A 27 5.32 1.00 -7.23
N ALA A 28 4.85 0.41 -6.14
CA ALA A 28 4.07 -0.82 -6.17
C ALA A 28 2.68 -0.59 -6.78
N LEU A 29 2.05 0.55 -6.49
CA LEU A 29 0.78 0.94 -7.10
C LEU A 29 0.91 1.17 -8.61
N ASP A 30 2.01 1.79 -9.06
CA ASP A 30 2.31 1.93 -10.50
C ASP A 30 2.42 0.56 -11.18
N GLN A 31 3.05 -0.42 -10.50
CA GLN A 31 3.11 -1.79 -10.99
C GLN A 31 1.74 -2.46 -11.02
N CYS A 32 0.88 -2.21 -10.03
CA CYS A 32 -0.52 -2.67 -10.03
C CYS A 32 -1.30 -2.12 -11.24
N ALA A 33 -1.17 -0.81 -11.50
CA ALA A 33 -1.81 -0.17 -12.64
C ALA A 33 -1.33 -0.76 -13.97
N ALA A 34 0.00 -0.91 -14.15
CA ALA A 34 0.59 -1.51 -15.35
C ALA A 34 0.16 -2.98 -15.55
N ALA A 35 -0.13 -3.70 -14.47
CA ALA A 35 -0.63 -5.08 -14.52
C ALA A 35 -2.16 -5.17 -14.60
N GLN A 36 -2.88 -4.05 -14.69
CA GLN A 36 -4.35 -3.97 -14.64
C GLN A 36 -4.93 -4.70 -13.41
N SER A 37 -4.23 -4.63 -12.28
CA SER A 37 -4.69 -5.15 -11.00
C SER A 37 -5.87 -4.34 -10.48
N ALA A 38 -6.77 -4.98 -9.73
CA ALA A 38 -7.85 -4.30 -9.00
C ALA A 38 -7.35 -3.48 -7.81
N ILE A 39 -6.05 -3.55 -7.48
CA ILE A 39 -5.44 -2.81 -6.38
C ILE A 39 -5.09 -1.41 -6.87
N ASP A 40 -5.81 -0.42 -6.36
CA ASP A 40 -5.75 0.98 -6.77
C ASP A 40 -5.43 1.94 -5.61
N THR A 41 -5.16 1.42 -4.40
CA THR A 41 -4.89 2.25 -3.23
C THR A 41 -3.51 2.03 -2.60
N HIS A 42 -2.92 3.14 -2.13
CA HIS A 42 -1.75 3.12 -1.27
C HIS A 42 -1.84 4.22 -0.21
N LEU A 43 -1.15 4.03 0.92
CA LEU A 43 -1.05 5.05 1.96
C LEU A 43 -0.01 6.11 1.54
N ALA A 44 -0.49 7.27 1.09
CA ALA A 44 0.35 8.42 0.76
C ALA A 44 1.15 8.85 2.00
N GLY A 45 2.45 9.13 1.81
CA GLY A 45 3.37 9.43 2.92
C GLY A 45 3.70 8.25 3.85
N GLY A 46 3.07 7.09 3.68
CA GLY A 46 3.36 5.87 4.43
C GLY A 46 3.03 5.96 5.92
N ILE A 47 3.59 5.04 6.71
CA ILE A 47 3.36 5.02 8.16
C ILE A 47 3.93 6.27 8.86
N GLY A 48 4.89 6.98 8.25
CA GLY A 48 5.37 8.27 8.74
C GLY A 48 4.26 9.30 8.78
N ALA A 49 3.60 9.56 7.63
CA ALA A 49 2.48 10.50 7.58
C ALA A 49 1.29 10.09 8.46
N TRP A 50 1.06 8.79 8.64
CA TRP A 50 0.06 8.28 9.58
C TRP A 50 0.36 8.69 11.04
N LYS A 51 1.62 8.55 11.46
CA LYS A 51 2.09 8.97 12.79
C LYS A 51 2.05 10.50 12.94
N ASP A 52 2.47 11.24 11.92
CA ASP A 52 2.45 12.70 11.92
C ASP A 52 1.03 13.26 12.03
N ALA A 53 0.04 12.54 11.49
CA ALA A 53 -1.38 12.85 11.65
C ALA A 53 -1.95 12.47 13.04
N GLY A 54 -1.15 11.88 13.93
CA GLY A 54 -1.56 11.53 15.30
C GLY A 54 -2.40 10.25 15.39
N PHE A 55 -2.43 9.42 14.36
CA PHE A 55 -3.18 8.17 14.39
C PHE A 55 -2.46 7.08 15.19
N PRO A 56 -3.22 6.15 15.82
CA PRO A 56 -2.64 5.11 16.65
C PRO A 56 -1.79 4.14 15.82
N VAL A 57 -0.73 3.63 16.44
CA VAL A 57 0.10 2.55 15.92
C VAL A 57 0.28 1.49 17.01
N VAL A 58 0.40 0.24 16.59
CA VAL A 58 0.84 -0.85 17.47
C VAL A 58 2.27 -1.20 17.08
N GLY A 59 3.15 -1.27 18.06
CA GLY A 59 4.51 -1.78 17.91
C GLY A 59 4.78 -2.78 19.03
N ASP A 60 5.73 -3.69 18.79
CA ASP A 60 6.32 -4.53 19.83
C ASP A 60 7.31 -3.73 20.69
#